data_AF-A0A8B8AMA2-F1
#
_entry.id   AF-A0A8B8AMA2-F1
#
_cell.length_a   1.000
_cell.length_b   1.000
_cell.length_c   1.000
_cell.angle_alpha   90.00
_cell.angle_beta   90.00
_cell.angle_gamma   90.00
#
_symmetry.space_group_name_H-M   'P 1'
#
loop_
_entity.id
_entity.type
_entity.pdbx_description
1 polymer ?
#
loop_
_entity_poly.entity_id
_entity_poly.type
_entity_poly.pdbx_seq_one_letter_code
_entity_poly.pdbx_strand_id
1 'polypeptide(L)'
;MMFSGQTLGCRSMKRRLLQKHGIFMGRDDVLCLLRIIDPDGVDIRASHCLTRRMYLNNGPNYLVHVDGYDKLKPFGFAIHGAMCGFSRRILWLKVARTNNDPSVVASYFLKYLEEINSAPRE
;
A
#
# COMPACT_ATOMS: atom_id res chain seq x y z
N MET A 1 23.81 -7.90 0.21
CA MET A 1 23.37 -7.72 1.62
C MET A 1 22.75 -6.33 1.72
N MET A 2 21.43 -6.20 1.55
CA MET A 2 20.76 -4.89 1.57
C MET A 2 20.64 -4.40 3.01
N PHE A 3 21.33 -3.31 3.33
CA PHE A 3 21.25 -2.70 4.66
C PHE A 3 19.81 -2.20 4.91
N SER A 4 19.22 -2.76 5.97
CA SER A 4 17.87 -2.57 6.53
C SER A 4 17.47 -1.11 6.87
N GLY A 5 18.27 -0.11 6.53
CA GLY A 5 18.09 1.31 6.89
C GLY A 5 17.52 2.20 5.80
N GLN A 6 17.63 1.84 4.51
CA GLN A 6 17.33 2.73 3.38
C GLN A 6 15.84 3.14 3.26
N THR A 7 14.94 2.40 3.90
CA THR A 7 13.48 2.64 3.83
C THR A 7 12.93 3.32 5.08
N LEU A 8 13.75 3.57 6.11
CA LEU A 8 13.29 4.11 7.38
C LEU A 8 13.44 5.63 7.43
N GLY A 9 12.32 6.35 7.43
CA GLY A 9 12.33 7.79 7.69
C GLY A 9 12.79 8.14 9.12
N CYS A 10 13.09 9.40 9.36
CA CYS A 10 13.62 9.94 10.63
C CYS A 10 12.86 9.44 11.88
N ARG A 11 11.52 9.44 11.86
CA ARG A 11 10.70 8.94 12.98
C ARG A 11 10.92 7.45 13.25
N SER A 12 10.94 6.63 12.21
CA SER A 12 11.15 5.19 12.31
C SER A 12 12.57 4.86 12.74
N MET A 13 13.56 5.64 12.28
CA MET A 13 14.95 5.49 12.69
C MET A 13 15.15 5.82 14.17
N LYS A 14 14.62 6.95 14.65
CA LYS A 14 14.62 7.30 16.08
C LYS A 14 14.00 6.20 16.93
N ARG A 15 12.83 5.69 16.52
CA ARG A 15 12.15 4.58 17.21
C ARG A 15 13.03 3.33 17.25
N ARG A 16 13.71 2.99 16.15
CA ARG A 16 14.59 1.82 16.06
C ARG A 16 15.82 1.98 16.95
N LEU A 17 16.48 3.15 16.94
CA LEU A 17 17.61 3.46 17.79
C LEU A 17 17.25 3.26 19.26
N LEU A 18 16.08 3.76 19.67
CA LEU A 18 15.60 3.58 21.03
C LEU A 18 15.24 2.11 21.34
N GLN A 19 14.40 1.47 20.53
CA GLN A 19 13.82 0.17 20.85
C GLN A 19 14.76 -1.01 20.64
N LYS A 20 15.67 -0.95 19.67
CA LYS A 20 16.59 -2.06 19.35
C LYS A 20 18.00 -1.84 19.87
N HIS A 21 18.43 -0.59 20.02
CA HIS A 21 19.81 -0.27 20.36
C HIS A 21 19.94 0.48 21.69
N GLY A 22 18.84 0.87 22.33
CA GLY A 22 18.86 1.62 23.60
C GLY A 22 19.40 3.05 23.46
N ILE A 23 19.56 3.55 22.22
CA ILE A 23 20.14 4.86 21.94
C ILE A 23 19.02 5.89 21.92
N PHE A 24 19.03 6.80 22.89
CA PHE A 24 18.15 7.95 22.90
C PHE A 24 18.79 9.11 22.15
N MET A 25 18.13 9.57 21.09
CA MET A 25 18.65 10.64 20.23
C MET A 25 17.53 11.61 19.83
N GLY A 26 17.89 12.89 19.69
CA GLY A 26 17.02 13.94 19.19
C GLY A 26 16.56 13.67 17.77
N ARG A 27 15.42 14.25 17.37
CA ARG A 27 14.94 14.12 15.98
C ARG A 27 15.94 14.77 15.01
N ASP A 28 16.46 15.93 15.39
CA ASP A 28 17.32 16.74 14.54
C ASP A 28 18.69 16.09 14.35
N ASP A 29 19.24 15.47 15.41
CA ASP A 29 20.47 14.67 15.32
C ASP A 29 20.30 13.46 14.40
N VAL A 30 19.18 12.72 14.54
CA VAL A 30 18.86 11.59 13.65
C VAL A 30 18.71 12.07 12.20
N LEU A 31 18.08 13.23 11.98
CA LEU A 31 17.93 13.79 10.64
C LEU A 31 19.27 14.22 10.05
N CYS A 32 20.15 14.84 10.86
CA CYS A 32 21.49 15.22 10.46
C CYS A 32 22.31 14.00 10.04
N LEU A 33 22.32 12.95 10.86
CA LEU A 33 22.99 11.69 10.54
C LEU A 33 22.40 11.02 9.30
N LEU A 34 21.07 11.02 9.14
CA LEU A 34 20.43 10.49 7.93
C LEU A 34 20.81 11.29 6.67
N ARG A 35 20.98 12.61 6.76
CA ARG A 35 21.47 13.43 5.65
C ARG A 35 22.94 13.13 5.29
N ILE A 36 23.75 12.76 6.28
CA ILE A 36 25.15 12.36 6.06
C ILE A 36 25.23 10.97 5.41
N ILE A 37 24.40 10.02 5.88
CA ILE A 37 24.45 8.61 5.46
C ILE A 37 23.68 8.36 4.14
N ASP A 38 22.56 9.04 3.94
CA ASP A 38 21.62 8.85 2.82
C ASP A 38 21.04 10.22 2.36
N PRO A 39 21.88 11.13 1.83
CA PRO A 39 21.43 12.45 1.37
C PRO A 39 20.34 12.33 0.29
N ASP A 40 20.58 11.49 -0.72
CA ASP A 40 19.64 11.27 -1.82
C ASP A 40 18.30 10.74 -1.33
N GLY A 41 18.29 9.76 -0.43
CA GLY A 41 17.04 9.24 0.12
C GLY A 41 16.30 10.28 0.98
N VAL A 42 17.00 11.18 1.67
CA VAL A 42 16.38 12.29 2.39
C VAL A 42 15.74 13.26 1.39
N ASP A 43 16.43 13.63 0.32
CA ASP A 43 15.93 14.56 -0.70
C ASP A 43 14.75 13.98 -1.47
N ILE A 44 14.82 12.70 -1.86
CA ILE A 44 13.69 11.98 -2.48
C ILE A 44 12.47 11.99 -1.56
N ARG A 45 12.64 11.75 -0.25
CA ARG A 45 11.51 11.80 0.71
C ARG A 45 10.97 13.23 0.88
N ALA A 46 11.86 14.22 0.90
CA ALA A 46 11.51 15.64 1.02
C ALA A 46 10.79 16.17 -0.22
N SER A 47 11.03 15.57 -1.39
CA SER A 47 10.34 15.93 -2.64
C SER A 47 8.83 15.64 -2.61
N HIS A 48 8.36 14.87 -1.61
CA HIS A 48 6.98 14.39 -1.53
C HIS A 48 6.51 13.63 -2.79
N CYS A 49 7.45 13.14 -3.59
CA CYS A 49 7.16 12.35 -4.78
C CYS A 49 7.03 10.87 -4.41
N LEU A 50 5.93 10.25 -4.82
CA LEU A 50 5.75 8.81 -4.65
C LEU A 50 6.56 8.07 -5.72
N THR A 51 7.72 7.52 -5.36
CA THR A 51 8.46 6.59 -6.22
C THR A 51 7.64 5.30 -6.39
N ARG A 52 7.01 5.14 -7.55
CA ARG A 52 6.28 3.91 -7.88
C ARG A 52 7.29 2.79 -8.11
N ARG A 53 7.15 1.69 -7.37
CA ARG A 53 7.89 0.45 -7.66
C ARG A 53 7.48 -0.05 -9.04
N MET A 54 8.42 -0.62 -9.79
CA MET A 54 8.07 -1.40 -10.97
C MET A 54 7.24 -2.60 -10.51
N TYR A 55 5.98 -2.60 -10.89
CA TYR A 55 5.03 -3.65 -10.55
C TYR A 55 4.82 -4.51 -11.79
N LEU A 56 5.52 -5.64 -11.85
CA LEU A 56 5.38 -6.63 -12.91
C LEU A 56 4.39 -7.70 -12.46
N ASN A 57 3.49 -8.09 -13.36
CA ASN A 57 2.55 -9.17 -13.15
C ASN A 57 2.61 -10.12 -14.35
N ASN A 58 2.47 -11.43 -14.12
CA ASN A 58 2.71 -12.47 -15.14
C ASN A 58 1.63 -12.53 -16.23
N GLY A 59 0.50 -11.85 -16.06
CA GLY A 59 -0.51 -11.71 -17.10
C GLY A 59 -1.87 -11.23 -16.58
N PRO A 60 -2.85 -11.05 -17.49
CA PRO A 60 -4.23 -10.75 -17.10
C PRO A 60 -4.77 -11.80 -16.13
N ASN A 61 -5.58 -11.36 -15.17
CA ASN A 61 -6.20 -12.20 -14.15
C ASN A 61 -5.23 -12.99 -13.25
N TYR A 62 -3.91 -12.83 -13.37
CA TYR A 62 -2.97 -13.47 -12.44
C TYR A 62 -3.09 -12.91 -11.02
N LEU A 63 -3.35 -11.60 -10.88
CA LEU A 63 -3.56 -10.98 -9.58
C LEU A 63 -4.67 -9.92 -9.65
N VAL A 64 -5.56 -9.96 -8.66
CA VAL A 64 -6.67 -9.00 -8.49
C VAL A 64 -6.40 -8.18 -7.23
N HIS A 65 -6.34 -6.86 -7.38
CA HIS A 65 -6.28 -5.94 -6.25
C HIS A 65 -7.70 -5.54 -5.88
N VAL A 66 -8.07 -5.71 -4.61
CA VAL A 66 -9.37 -5.29 -4.07
C VAL A 66 -9.12 -4.25 -2.98
N ASP A 67 -9.87 -3.16 -3.00
CA ASP A 67 -9.76 -2.07 -2.03
C ASP A 67 -11.14 -1.47 -1.70
N GLY A 68 -11.25 -0.93 -0.48
CA GLY A 68 -12.44 -0.27 0.04
C GLY A 68 -12.20 1.21 0.28
N TYR A 69 -13.09 2.06 -0.23
CA TYR A 69 -13.01 3.51 -0.11
C TYR A 69 -14.12 4.07 0.78
N ASP A 70 -13.69 4.58 1.94
CA ASP A 70 -14.59 4.92 3.05
C ASP A 70 -14.88 6.42 3.19
N LYS A 71 -14.43 7.29 2.27
CA LYS A 71 -14.66 8.75 2.42
C LYS A 71 -16.14 9.13 2.42
N LEU A 72 -16.99 8.34 1.76
CA LEU A 72 -18.44 8.55 1.73
C LEU A 72 -19.19 7.65 2.71
N LYS A 73 -18.47 6.88 3.55
CA LYS A 73 -19.05 6.04 4.59
C LYS A 73 -19.90 6.82 5.61
N PRO A 74 -19.59 8.08 5.99
CA PRO A 74 -20.48 8.89 6.82
C PRO A 74 -21.87 9.12 6.21
N PHE A 75 -21.99 9.05 4.88
CA PHE A 75 -23.25 9.17 4.15
C PHE A 75 -23.88 7.80 3.83
N GLY A 76 -23.32 6.70 4.36
CA GLY A 76 -23.80 5.34 4.11
C GLY A 76 -23.30 4.69 2.83
N PHE A 77 -22.30 5.29 2.16
CA PHE A 77 -21.74 4.78 0.91
C PHE A 77 -20.31 4.27 1.11
N ALA A 78 -20.18 2.96 1.33
CA ALA A 78 -18.90 2.26 1.26
C ALA A 78 -18.64 1.84 -0.19
N ILE A 79 -17.61 2.40 -0.82
CA ILE A 79 -17.28 2.07 -2.22
C ILE A 79 -16.26 0.93 -2.21
N HIS A 80 -16.53 -0.11 -2.99
CA HIS A 80 -15.67 -1.27 -3.15
C HIS A 80 -15.21 -1.35 -4.59
N GLY A 81 -13.89 -1.36 -4.79
CA GLY A 81 -13.29 -1.40 -6.12
C GLY A 81 -12.33 -2.57 -6.24
N ALA A 82 -12.21 -3.10 -7.46
CA ALA A 82 -11.10 -3.98 -7.79
C ALA A 82 -10.50 -3.69 -9.15
N MET A 83 -9.21 -3.99 -9.27
CA MET A 83 -8.43 -3.77 -10.49
C MET A 83 -7.56 -4.99 -10.82
N CYS A 84 -7.39 -5.24 -12.11
CA CYS A 84 -6.44 -6.23 -12.60
C CYS A 84 -5.00 -5.74 -12.33
N GLY A 85 -4.17 -6.56 -11.69
CA GLY A 85 -2.78 -6.22 -11.39
C GLY A 85 -1.89 -6.06 -12.63
N PHE A 86 -2.25 -6.70 -13.76
CA PHE A 86 -1.51 -6.61 -15.02
C PHE A 86 -1.99 -5.43 -15.86
N SER A 87 -3.24 -5.44 -16.31
CA SER A 87 -3.78 -4.43 -17.23
C SER A 87 -4.19 -3.12 -16.56
N ARG A 88 -4.26 -3.07 -15.21
CA ARG A 88 -4.82 -1.96 -14.43
C ARG A 88 -6.28 -1.61 -14.76
N ARG A 89 -6.98 -2.48 -15.48
CA ARG A 89 -8.41 -2.33 -15.77
C ARG A 89 -9.22 -2.49 -14.48
N ILE A 90 -10.23 -1.64 -14.29
CA ILE A 90 -11.23 -1.78 -13.24
C ILE A 90 -12.08 -3.01 -13.54
N LEU A 91 -12.13 -3.95 -12.60
CA LEU A 91 -12.90 -5.18 -12.69
C LEU A 91 -14.34 -4.94 -12.19
N TRP A 92 -14.48 -4.28 -11.05
CA TRP A 92 -15.75 -3.79 -10.55
C TRP A 92 -15.58 -2.52 -9.73
N LEU A 93 -16.66 -1.74 -9.65
CA LEU A 93 -16.81 -0.62 -8.74
C LEU A 93 -18.25 -0.63 -8.23
N LYS A 94 -18.44 -1.00 -6.97
CA LYS A 94 -19.77 -1.24 -6.37
C LYS A 94 -19.91 -0.44 -5.08
N VAL A 95 -21.13 -0.01 -4.78
CA VAL A 95 -21.44 0.70 -3.54
C VAL A 95 -22.20 -0.23 -2.62
N ALA A 96 -21.78 -0.28 -1.37
CA ALA A 96 -22.42 -1.03 -0.30
C ALA A 96 -22.81 -0.11 0.86
N ARG A 97 -23.72 -0.59 1.70
CA ARG A 97 -24.10 0.11 2.95
C ARG A 97 -23.01 0.01 4.03
N THR A 98 -22.10 -0.95 3.91
CA THR A 98 -21.06 -1.22 4.90
C THR A 98 -19.77 -1.70 4.23
N ASN A 99 -18.63 -1.39 4.85
CA ASN A 99 -17.32 -1.97 4.57
C ASN A 99 -16.84 -2.89 5.72
N ASN A 100 -17.68 -3.09 6.75
CA ASN A 100 -17.31 -3.89 7.90
C ASN A 100 -17.67 -5.38 7.73
N ASP A 101 -18.48 -5.70 6.73
CA ASP A 101 -18.87 -7.08 6.43
C ASP A 101 -18.04 -7.63 5.26
N PRO A 102 -17.12 -8.58 5.50
CA PRO A 102 -16.30 -9.18 4.45
C PRO A 102 -17.13 -9.97 3.43
N SER A 103 -18.33 -10.43 3.80
CA SER A 103 -19.23 -11.19 2.92
C SER A 103 -19.67 -10.37 1.71
N VAL A 104 -19.81 -9.05 1.89
CA VAL A 104 -20.15 -8.12 0.81
C VAL A 104 -19.05 -8.10 -0.24
N VAL A 105 -17.79 -7.93 0.18
CA VAL A 105 -16.63 -7.90 -0.72
C VAL A 105 -16.44 -9.26 -1.40
N ALA A 106 -16.56 -10.34 -0.63
CA ALA A 106 -16.51 -11.71 -1.16
C ALA A 106 -17.57 -11.95 -2.25
N SER A 107 -18.80 -11.46 -2.05
CA SER A 107 -19.88 -11.59 -3.05
C SER A 107 -19.55 -10.88 -4.37
N TYR A 108 -18.84 -9.75 -4.32
CA TYR A 108 -18.42 -9.04 -5.52
C TYR A 108 -17.31 -9.78 -6.27
N PHE A 109 -16.38 -10.37 -5.52
CA PHE A 109 -15.33 -11.20 -6.10
C PHE A 109 -15.91 -12.46 -6.75
N LEU A 110 -16.81 -13.17 -6.06
CA LEU A 110 -17.47 -14.37 -6.61
C LEU A 110 -18.26 -14.06 -7.89
N LYS A 111 -19.03 -12.97 -7.91
CA LYS A 111 -19.72 -12.52 -9.12
C LYS A 111 -18.75 -12.24 -10.27
N TYR A 112 -17.60 -11.63 -9.97
CA TYR A 112 -16.57 -11.42 -10.97
C TYR A 112 -16.00 -12.74 -11.52
N LEU A 113 -15.77 -13.75 -10.66
CA LEU A 113 -15.31 -15.07 -11.10
C LEU A 113 -16.34 -15.77 -12.01
N GLU A 114 -17.63 -15.64 -11.68
CA GLU A 114 -18.74 -16.13 -12.51
C GLU A 114 -18.76 -15.43 -13.88
N GLU A 115 -18.60 -14.10 -13.92
CA GLU A 115 -18.60 -13.32 -15.16
C GLU A 115 -17.44 -13.69 -16.10
N ILE A 116 -16.26 -13.99 -15.57
CA ILE A 116 -15.09 -14.38 -16.39
C ILE A 116 -15.00 -15.90 -16.62
N ASN A 117 -15.87 -16.68 -15.98
CA ASN A 117 -15.85 -18.15 -15.97
C ASN A 117 -14.43 -18.72 -15.74
N SER A 118 -13.69 -18.12 -14.83
CA SER A 118 -12.27 -18.41 -14.59
C SER A 118 -11.85 -17.93 -13.20
N ALA A 119 -10.73 -18.45 -12.71
CA ALA A 119 -10.13 -18.05 -11.45
C ALA A 119 -8.72 -17.48 -11.69
N PRO A 120 -8.25 -16.55 -10.82
CA PRO A 120 -6.86 -16.14 -10.83
C PRO A 120 -5.92 -17.33 -10.72
N ARG A 121 -4.86 -17.36 -11.54
CA ARG A 121 -3.85 -18.42 -11.54
C ARG A 121 -2.77 -18.06 -10.53
N GLU A 122 -2.48 -18.96 -9.60
CA GLU A 122 -1.36 -18.88 -8.65
C GLU A 122 0.00 -19.06 -9.36
#